data_AF-A0A7S7NWV6-F1
#
_entry.id   AF-A0A7S7NWV6-F1
#
_cell.length_a   1.000
_cell.length_b   1.000
_cell.length_c   1.000
_cell.angle_alpha   90.00
_cell.angle_beta   90.00
_cell.angle_gamma   90.00
#
_symmetry.space_group_name_H-M   'P 1'
#
loop_
_entity.id
_entity.type
_entity.pdbx_description
1 polymer ?
#
loop_
_entity_poly.entity_id
_entity_poly.type
_entity_poly.pdbx_seq_one_letter_code
_entity_poly.pdbx_strand_id
1 'polypeptide(L)'
;MAVVDLNNLVMTRPVVIGPTEIDLHLGHAVQLKSARIRAEADVTLMDGIPGSFTGSWKFGFIQLEYSETNYARYRGRQQSHGSTLSTSTRRFLVRDTDETAPDIWYDPPSGGVVEGRGTQVLRTTTPIPSAGRLTTHVMMEDRPTQPFSTRITNGSTGFFNFLHHMESTFMFCTILAAQEPGGRFHFLKHFYWNLDFEGFFDQDLTGRIRLSRVVRRGVNLQGALHSGAPRDPRFHGRELDQSLRIANNFGTRDVFSRTWDGPAA
;
A
#
# COMPACT_ATOMS: atom_id res chain seq x y z
N MET A 1 -0.65 -35.75 -1.23
CA MET A 1 -0.21 -34.40 -0.80
C MET A 1 -1.41 -33.49 -0.99
N ALA A 2 -1.76 -32.66 -0.02
CA ALA A 2 -2.88 -31.73 -0.17
C ALA A 2 -2.61 -30.73 -1.29
N VAL A 3 -3.63 -30.41 -2.09
CA VAL A 3 -3.54 -29.44 -3.19
C VAL A 3 -4.51 -28.30 -2.92
N VAL A 4 -4.15 -27.08 -3.33
CA VAL A 4 -5.09 -25.95 -3.30
C VAL A 4 -6.14 -26.17 -4.38
N ASP A 5 -7.42 -26.18 -4.00
CA ASP A 5 -8.48 -26.24 -4.99
C ASP A 5 -8.81 -24.83 -5.50
N LEU A 6 -8.26 -24.51 -6.67
CA LEU A 6 -8.52 -23.25 -7.36
C LEU A 6 -9.99 -23.06 -7.75
N ASN A 7 -10.78 -24.13 -7.84
CA ASN A 7 -12.20 -24.07 -8.20
C ASN A 7 -13.10 -23.68 -7.01
N ASN A 8 -12.62 -23.83 -5.78
CA ASN A 8 -13.36 -23.50 -4.56
C ASN A 8 -12.72 -22.36 -3.75
N LEU A 9 -11.88 -21.57 -4.41
CA LEU A 9 -11.36 -20.33 -3.87
C LEU A 9 -12.44 -19.24 -3.92
N VAL A 10 -12.81 -18.71 -2.75
CA VAL A 10 -13.73 -17.58 -2.64
C VAL A 10 -12.98 -16.38 -2.09
N MET A 11 -12.68 -15.42 -2.95
CA MET A 11 -12.21 -14.10 -2.54
C MET A 11 -13.39 -13.13 -2.59
N THR A 12 -13.69 -12.48 -1.48
CA THR A 12 -14.71 -11.44 -1.46
C THR A 12 -14.21 -10.25 -2.27
N ARG A 13 -15.14 -9.49 -2.86
CA ARG A 13 -14.75 -8.25 -3.55
C ARG A 13 -14.10 -7.32 -2.52
N PRO A 14 -12.92 -6.76 -2.80
CA PRO A 14 -12.32 -5.75 -1.95
C PRO A 14 -13.28 -4.60 -1.72
N VAL A 15 -13.21 -4.00 -0.53
CA VAL A 15 -14.08 -2.89 -0.13
C VAL A 15 -13.25 -1.69 0.30
N VAL A 16 -13.75 -0.49 -0.03
CA VAL A 16 -13.24 0.78 0.49
C VAL A 16 -14.00 1.11 1.77
N ILE A 17 -13.28 1.31 2.88
CA ILE A 17 -13.86 1.62 4.18
C ILE A 17 -13.46 3.04 4.60
N GLY A 18 -14.48 3.88 4.79
CA GLY A 18 -14.33 5.27 5.21
C GLY A 18 -13.78 6.20 4.12
N PRO A 19 -13.63 7.50 4.43
CA PRO A 19 -13.08 8.46 3.49
C PRO A 19 -11.53 8.48 3.53
N THR A 20 -10.94 8.97 2.43
CA THR A 20 -9.57 9.53 2.49
C THR A 20 -9.61 10.77 3.37
N GLU A 21 -8.68 10.99 4.29
CA GLU A 21 -8.66 12.08 5.27
C GLU A 21 -7.39 12.93 5.13
N ILE A 22 -7.49 14.20 5.49
CA ILE A 22 -6.36 15.11 5.62
C ILE A 22 -6.28 15.57 7.07
N ASP A 23 -5.24 15.15 7.76
CA ASP A 23 -4.99 15.53 9.14
C ASP A 23 -3.92 16.62 9.21
N LEU A 24 -4.27 17.75 9.82
CA LEU A 24 -3.37 18.87 10.04
C LEU A 24 -2.78 18.76 11.46
N HIS A 25 -1.62 18.12 11.60
CA HIS A 25 -0.93 17.97 12.89
C HIS A 25 -0.29 19.28 13.31
N LEU A 26 -0.90 19.98 14.28
CA LEU A 26 -0.40 21.14 15.06
C LEU A 26 0.69 22.00 14.36
N GLY A 27 0.49 22.35 13.09
CA GLY A 27 1.38 23.23 12.34
C GLY A 27 2.70 22.64 11.83
N HIS A 28 2.98 21.33 12.00
CA HIS A 28 4.24 20.71 11.57
C HIS A 28 4.13 19.89 10.29
N ALA A 29 3.02 19.17 10.12
CA ALA A 29 2.79 18.33 8.95
C ALA A 29 1.32 18.24 8.57
N VAL A 30 1.08 18.05 7.28
CA VAL A 30 -0.17 17.56 6.72
C VAL A 30 0.00 16.07 6.48
N GLN A 31 -0.90 15.26 7.02
CA GLN A 31 -0.92 13.81 6.79
C GLN A 31 -2.08 13.48 5.86
N LEU A 32 -1.77 13.03 4.65
CA LEU A 32 -2.73 12.37 3.78
C LEU A 32 -2.92 10.95 4.32
N LYS A 33 -4.14 10.58 4.67
CA LYS A 33 -4.52 9.22 5.07
C LYS A 33 -5.53 8.71 4.06
N SER A 34 -5.22 7.64 3.34
CA SER A 34 -6.20 7.07 2.40
C SER A 34 -7.46 6.56 3.14
N ALA A 35 -8.50 6.30 2.36
CA ALA A 35 -9.54 5.36 2.79
C ALA A 35 -8.89 3.98 2.98
N ARG A 36 -9.45 3.17 3.89
CA ARG A 36 -8.93 1.81 4.09
C ARG A 36 -9.38 0.91 2.94
N ILE A 37 -8.50 0.07 2.44
CA ILE A 37 -8.88 -1.07 1.61
C ILE A 37 -8.88 -2.31 2.48
N ARG A 38 -9.95 -3.10 2.38
CA ARG A 38 -10.02 -4.43 2.99
C ARG A 38 -10.29 -5.47 1.93
N ALA A 39 -9.57 -6.58 2.00
CA ALA A 39 -9.80 -7.76 1.17
C ALA A 39 -9.77 -9.00 2.06
N GLU A 40 -10.70 -9.92 1.80
CA GLU A 40 -10.86 -11.16 2.54
C GLU A 40 -10.99 -12.33 1.56
N ALA A 41 -10.51 -13.50 1.95
CA ALA A 41 -10.65 -14.71 1.15
C ALA A 41 -10.69 -15.97 2.02
N ASP A 42 -11.52 -16.91 1.58
CA ASP A 42 -11.52 -18.28 2.07
C ASP A 42 -10.77 -19.15 1.05
N VAL A 43 -9.70 -19.79 1.52
CA VAL A 43 -8.87 -20.69 0.72
C VAL A 43 -9.08 -22.12 1.20
N THR A 44 -9.53 -22.99 0.30
CA THR A 44 -9.75 -24.42 0.62
C THR A 44 -8.65 -25.29 0.04
N LEU A 45 -8.02 -26.08 0.91
CA LEU A 45 -7.20 -27.24 0.54
C LEU A 45 -8.10 -28.46 0.35
N MET A 46 -7.88 -29.20 -0.74
CA MET A 46 -8.58 -30.45 -1.07
C MET A 46 -7.62 -31.62 -1.28
N ASP A 47 -8.22 -32.80 -1.45
CA ASP A 47 -7.56 -34.06 -1.82
C ASP A 47 -6.44 -34.49 -0.88
N GLY A 48 -6.53 -34.02 0.36
CA GLY A 48 -5.74 -34.54 1.46
C GLY A 48 -6.23 -35.91 1.89
N ILE A 49 -5.30 -36.80 2.25
CA ILE A 49 -5.67 -38.04 2.95
C ILE A 49 -6.25 -37.62 4.31
N PRO A 50 -7.50 -37.98 4.65
CA PRO A 50 -8.05 -37.67 5.97
C PRO A 50 -7.11 -38.09 7.10
N GLY A 51 -6.87 -37.20 8.06
CA GLY A 51 -5.93 -37.45 9.16
C GLY A 51 -4.44 -37.28 8.80
N SER A 52 -4.09 -37.09 7.53
CA SER A 52 -2.76 -36.59 7.15
C SER A 52 -2.62 -35.11 7.48
N PHE A 53 -1.40 -34.60 7.47
CA PHE A 53 -1.10 -33.23 7.89
C PHE A 53 -0.86 -32.30 6.70
N THR A 54 -1.22 -31.03 6.87
CA THR A 54 -1.13 -29.99 5.84
C THR A 54 0.31 -29.54 5.54
N GLY A 55 1.23 -29.72 6.48
CA GLY A 55 2.67 -29.61 6.20
C GLY A 55 3.22 -28.20 5.95
N SER A 56 2.83 -27.15 6.68
CA SER A 56 3.43 -25.79 6.53
C SER A 56 3.01 -24.97 5.31
N TRP A 57 1.83 -25.21 4.75
CA TRP A 57 1.23 -24.28 3.78
C TRP A 57 1.14 -22.86 4.36
N LYS A 58 1.36 -21.86 3.50
CA LYS A 58 1.08 -20.46 3.83
C LYS A 58 0.05 -19.86 2.89
N PHE A 59 -0.79 -18.97 3.40
CA PHE A 59 -1.78 -18.22 2.65
C PHE A 59 -1.74 -16.77 3.09
N GLY A 60 -1.80 -15.84 2.15
CA GLY A 60 -1.77 -14.43 2.50
C GLY A 60 -1.78 -13.54 1.28
N PHE A 61 -1.60 -12.26 1.54
CA PHE A 61 -1.52 -11.25 0.49
C PHE A 61 -0.08 -10.84 0.24
N ILE A 62 0.20 -10.51 -1.00
CA ILE A 62 1.42 -9.86 -1.49
C ILE A 62 0.94 -8.53 -2.06
N GLN A 63 1.57 -7.41 -1.68
CA GLN A 63 1.24 -6.11 -2.25
C GLN A 63 2.45 -5.44 -2.87
N LEU A 64 2.22 -4.87 -4.05
CA LEU A 64 3.19 -4.10 -4.81
C LEU A 64 2.65 -2.70 -5.03
N GLU A 65 3.50 -1.70 -4.89
CA GLU A 65 3.17 -0.28 -5.09
C GLU A 65 4.01 0.30 -6.22
N TYR A 66 3.39 1.15 -7.04
CA TYR A 66 4.02 1.98 -8.04
C TYR A 66 3.57 3.44 -7.84
N SER A 67 4.51 4.35 -7.61
CA SER A 67 4.21 5.77 -7.40
C SER A 67 4.34 6.55 -8.72
N GLU A 68 3.21 7.04 -9.23
CA GLU A 68 3.23 7.83 -10.47
C GLU A 68 3.64 9.28 -10.19
N THR A 69 3.04 9.87 -9.14
CA THR A 69 3.30 11.22 -8.66
C THR A 69 3.25 11.25 -7.13
N ASN A 70 4.19 11.98 -6.55
CA ASN A 70 4.20 12.29 -5.13
C ASN A 70 5.05 13.54 -4.91
N TYR A 71 4.41 14.71 -4.85
CA TYR A 71 5.13 15.97 -4.69
C TYR A 71 4.32 17.01 -3.93
N ALA A 72 5.03 17.99 -3.38
CA ALA A 72 4.48 19.16 -2.74
C ALA A 72 5.17 20.43 -3.24
N ARG A 73 4.39 21.45 -3.57
CA ARG A 73 4.86 22.81 -3.87
C ARG A 73 4.72 23.67 -2.64
N TYR A 74 5.78 24.42 -2.37
CA TYR A 74 5.87 25.36 -1.26
C TYR A 74 6.09 26.76 -1.80
N ARG A 75 5.38 27.74 -1.25
CA ARG A 75 5.47 29.15 -1.65
C ARG A 75 5.83 30.02 -0.45
N GLY A 76 6.72 30.99 -0.66
CA GLY A 76 7.01 32.01 0.33
C GLY A 76 5.88 33.04 0.48
N ARG A 77 5.82 33.72 1.63
CA ARG A 77 4.83 34.79 1.88
C ARG A 77 4.95 35.99 0.94
N GLN A 78 6.17 36.27 0.49
CA GLN A 78 6.50 37.35 -0.41
C GLN A 78 7.20 36.77 -1.65
N GLN A 79 7.17 37.52 -2.75
CA GLN A 79 7.86 37.12 -3.98
C GLN A 79 9.36 36.88 -3.74
N SER A 80 10.01 37.71 -2.92
CA SER A 80 11.43 37.61 -2.56
C SER A 80 11.77 36.34 -1.77
N HIS A 81 10.79 35.66 -1.16
CA HIS A 81 11.01 34.42 -0.42
C HIS A 81 11.08 33.18 -1.33
N GLY A 82 10.70 33.32 -2.61
CA GLY A 82 10.78 32.26 -3.62
C GLY A 82 9.76 31.12 -3.44
N SER A 83 10.03 30.01 -4.15
CA SER A 83 9.23 28.79 -4.10
C SER A 83 10.12 27.55 -4.12
N THR A 84 9.62 26.43 -3.59
CA THR A 84 10.34 25.16 -3.55
C THR A 84 9.42 24.02 -3.98
N LEU A 85 9.92 23.15 -4.85
CA LEU A 85 9.29 21.87 -5.17
C LEU A 85 9.99 20.77 -4.40
N SER A 86 9.23 20.04 -3.58
CA SER A 86 9.66 18.81 -2.93
C SER A 86 9.03 17.63 -3.67
N THR A 87 9.83 16.72 -4.20
CA THR A 87 9.32 15.51 -4.84
C THR A 87 9.88 14.27 -4.18
N SER A 88 8.99 13.32 -3.91
CA SER A 88 9.26 11.94 -3.52
C SER A 88 8.62 10.98 -4.53
N THR A 89 8.37 11.45 -5.76
CA THR A 89 7.79 10.66 -6.84
C THR A 89 8.75 9.52 -7.20
N ARG A 90 8.24 8.28 -7.15
CA ARG A 90 9.02 7.08 -7.46
C ARG A 90 8.42 6.35 -8.63
N ARG A 91 8.85 6.69 -9.84
CA ARG A 91 8.47 5.96 -11.07
C ARG A 91 9.15 4.59 -11.17
N PHE A 92 9.17 3.86 -10.07
CA PHE A 92 9.71 2.51 -9.96
C PHE A 92 8.86 1.73 -8.96
N LEU A 93 8.89 0.41 -9.12
CA LEU A 93 8.11 -0.52 -8.32
C LEU A 93 8.76 -0.73 -6.95
N VAL A 94 7.93 -0.79 -5.90
CA VAL A 94 8.33 -1.13 -4.54
C VAL A 94 7.42 -2.22 -3.98
N ARG A 95 7.93 -2.90 -2.96
CA ARG A 95 7.18 -3.77 -2.06
C ARG A 95 6.39 -2.91 -1.11
N ASP A 96 5.08 -3.13 -1.06
CA ASP A 96 4.29 -2.60 0.04
C ASP A 96 4.07 -3.75 1.01
N THR A 97 4.82 -3.73 2.10
CA THR A 97 4.79 -4.76 3.13
C THR A 97 4.85 -4.08 4.48
N ASP A 98 4.16 -4.66 5.46
CA ASP A 98 4.33 -4.31 6.85
C ASP A 98 5.82 -4.41 7.21
N GLU A 99 6.35 -3.40 7.92
CA GLU A 99 7.76 -3.30 8.27
C GLU A 99 8.25 -4.48 9.12
N THR A 100 7.33 -5.18 9.78
CA THR A 100 7.60 -6.36 10.59
C THR A 100 7.50 -7.67 9.80
N ALA A 101 7.06 -7.63 8.54
CA ALA A 101 6.99 -8.81 7.69
C ALA A 101 8.40 -9.23 7.25
N PRO A 102 8.83 -10.46 7.54
CA PRO A 102 10.21 -10.90 7.27
C PRO A 102 10.49 -11.25 5.79
N ASP A 103 9.51 -11.15 4.89
CA ASP A 103 9.59 -11.68 3.52
C ASP A 103 8.61 -10.96 2.59
N ILE A 104 8.30 -11.57 1.44
CA ILE A 104 7.39 -11.09 0.41
C ILE A 104 5.91 -10.95 0.81
N TRP A 105 5.54 -11.33 2.02
CA TRP A 105 4.15 -11.26 2.45
C TRP A 105 3.81 -9.84 2.93
N TYR A 106 2.59 -9.39 2.66
CA TYR A 106 2.11 -8.08 3.07
C TYR A 106 2.11 -7.95 4.60
N ASP A 107 1.49 -8.91 5.29
CA ASP A 107 1.41 -8.96 6.75
C ASP A 107 2.33 -10.06 7.31
N PRO A 108 2.84 -9.91 8.55
CA PRO A 108 3.63 -10.95 9.20
C PRO A 108 2.82 -12.25 9.40
N PRO A 109 3.51 -13.40 9.57
CA PRO A 109 2.85 -14.66 9.85
C PRO A 109 2.01 -14.63 11.13
N SER A 110 0.71 -14.96 11.03
CA SER A 110 -0.16 -15.22 12.17
C SER A 110 -0.10 -16.71 12.52
N GLY A 111 0.45 -17.02 13.70
CA GLY A 111 0.72 -18.38 14.14
C GLY A 111 -0.52 -19.18 14.56
N GLY A 112 -1.30 -19.67 13.60
CA GLY A 112 -2.19 -20.82 13.82
C GLY A 112 -3.59 -20.53 14.34
N VAL A 113 -4.24 -19.48 13.82
CA VAL A 113 -5.69 -19.39 13.87
C VAL A 113 -6.17 -19.50 12.43
N VAL A 114 -7.13 -20.38 12.15
CA VAL A 114 -7.77 -20.56 10.83
C VAL A 114 -8.51 -19.28 10.37
N GLU A 115 -8.47 -18.23 11.19
CA GLU A 115 -9.18 -16.96 11.05
C GLU A 115 -8.27 -15.82 11.54
N GLY A 116 -8.23 -14.72 10.79
CA GLY A 116 -7.63 -13.47 11.25
C GLY A 116 -6.90 -12.68 10.18
N ARG A 117 -6.44 -11.49 10.57
CA ARG A 117 -5.55 -10.65 9.76
C ARG A 117 -4.18 -11.34 9.66
N GLY A 118 -3.63 -11.35 8.46
CA GLY A 118 -2.23 -11.66 8.25
C GLY A 118 -1.96 -12.89 7.39
N THR A 119 -0.67 -13.24 7.30
CA THR A 119 -0.25 -14.43 6.55
C THR A 119 -0.49 -15.67 7.39
N GLN A 120 -1.47 -16.46 7.01
CA GLN A 120 -1.81 -17.70 7.70
C GLN A 120 -0.79 -18.78 7.38
N VAL A 121 -0.22 -19.37 8.44
CA VAL A 121 0.70 -20.50 8.34
C VAL A 121 0.06 -21.71 8.98
N LEU A 122 -0.30 -22.71 8.17
CA LEU A 122 -0.84 -23.96 8.67
C LEU A 122 0.28 -24.74 9.36
N ARG A 123 0.04 -25.22 10.58
CA ARG A 123 1.05 -25.98 11.32
C ARG A 123 1.26 -27.33 10.66
N THR A 124 2.48 -27.87 10.75
CA THR A 124 2.78 -29.24 10.31
C THR A 124 1.93 -30.30 11.01
N THR A 125 1.29 -29.96 12.12
CA THR A 125 0.41 -30.84 12.90
C THR A 125 -1.07 -30.59 12.65
N THR A 126 -1.46 -29.65 11.77
CA THR A 126 -2.87 -29.41 11.45
C THR A 126 -3.40 -30.58 10.62
N PRO A 127 -4.33 -31.39 11.16
CA PRO A 127 -4.86 -32.53 10.44
C PRO A 127 -5.85 -32.07 9.37
N ILE A 128 -5.88 -32.79 8.25
CA ILE A 128 -6.92 -32.63 7.25
C ILE A 128 -8.20 -33.29 7.78
N PRO A 129 -9.33 -32.55 7.86
CA PRO A 129 -10.59 -33.10 8.36
C PRO A 129 -11.04 -34.36 7.63
N SER A 130 -11.92 -35.14 8.26
CA SER A 130 -12.49 -36.36 7.67
C SER A 130 -13.19 -36.13 6.33
N ALA A 131 -13.74 -34.94 6.12
CA ALA A 131 -14.32 -34.49 4.86
C ALA A 131 -13.29 -34.26 3.73
N GLY A 132 -11.99 -34.40 4.00
CA GLY A 132 -10.90 -34.18 3.04
C GLY A 132 -10.66 -32.72 2.67
N ARG A 133 -11.30 -31.78 3.38
CA ARG A 133 -11.29 -30.34 3.07
C ARG A 133 -10.90 -29.53 4.28
N LEU A 134 -9.97 -28.60 4.09
CA LEU A 134 -9.59 -27.61 5.10
C LEU A 134 -9.71 -26.22 4.49
N THR A 135 -10.58 -25.40 5.04
CA THR A 135 -10.71 -23.98 4.67
C THR A 135 -9.96 -23.11 5.65
N THR A 136 -9.27 -22.10 5.13
CA THR A 136 -8.55 -21.07 5.90
C THR A 136 -9.00 -19.71 5.44
N HIS A 137 -9.29 -18.83 6.40
CA HIS A 137 -9.66 -17.45 6.12
C HIS A 137 -8.44 -16.55 6.22
N VAL A 138 -8.24 -15.71 5.19
CA VAL A 138 -7.19 -14.69 5.16
C VAL A 138 -7.81 -13.32 4.95
N MET A 139 -7.30 -12.33 5.67
CA MET A 139 -7.72 -10.94 5.54
C MET A 139 -6.49 -10.04 5.50
N MET A 140 -6.55 -9.02 4.64
CA MET A 140 -5.67 -7.86 4.73
C MET A 140 -6.47 -6.58 4.88
N GLU A 141 -5.82 -5.58 5.48
CA GLU A 141 -6.29 -4.21 5.48
C GLU A 141 -5.09 -3.29 5.22
N ASP A 142 -5.31 -2.28 4.38
CA ASP A 142 -4.30 -1.27 4.08
C ASP A 142 -4.89 0.13 4.15
N ARG A 143 -4.06 1.07 4.59
CA ARG A 143 -4.39 2.49 4.70
C ARG A 143 -3.13 3.34 4.47
N PRO A 144 -2.66 3.50 3.22
CA PRO A 144 -1.49 4.31 2.95
C PRO A 144 -1.58 5.69 3.58
N THR A 145 -0.49 6.10 4.22
CA THR A 145 -0.36 7.44 4.78
C THR A 145 0.89 8.13 4.24
N GLN A 146 0.75 9.40 3.89
CA GLN A 146 1.84 10.21 3.36
C GLN A 146 1.91 11.53 4.15
N PRO A 147 2.99 11.75 4.93
CA PRO A 147 3.23 13.04 5.56
C PRO A 147 3.86 14.03 4.57
N PHE A 148 3.47 15.29 4.69
CA PHE A 148 4.08 16.44 4.04
C PHE A 148 4.35 17.51 5.09
N SER A 149 5.56 18.07 5.13
CA SER A 149 5.83 19.22 6.01
C SER A 149 4.92 20.40 5.63
N THR A 150 4.44 21.15 6.61
CA THR A 150 3.66 22.38 6.38
C THR A 150 4.54 23.56 5.96
N ARG A 151 5.84 23.49 6.27
CA ARG A 151 6.85 24.49 5.93
C ARG A 151 8.18 23.83 5.67
N ILE A 152 8.98 24.42 4.81
CA ILE A 152 10.38 24.07 4.56
C ILE A 152 11.21 25.34 4.41
N THR A 153 12.51 25.26 4.70
CA THR A 153 13.43 26.37 4.43
C THR A 153 13.80 26.35 2.95
N ASN A 154 13.64 27.48 2.26
CA ASN A 154 14.13 27.65 0.90
C ASN A 154 15.66 27.74 0.93
N GLY A 155 16.35 26.83 0.26
CA GLY A 155 17.80 26.75 0.28
C GLY A 155 18.49 27.95 -0.38
N SER A 156 17.85 28.62 -1.36
CA SER A 156 18.43 29.75 -2.07
C SER A 156 18.24 31.07 -1.32
N THR A 157 17.07 31.27 -0.69
CA THR A 157 16.72 32.56 -0.06
C THR A 157 16.86 32.56 1.47
N GLY A 158 16.96 31.39 2.09
CA GLY A 158 16.98 31.23 3.55
C GLY A 158 15.63 31.46 4.24
N PHE A 159 14.61 31.91 3.50
CA PHE A 159 13.27 32.14 4.04
C PHE A 159 12.42 30.87 4.07
N PHE A 160 11.39 30.86 4.91
CA PHE A 160 10.42 29.76 4.91
C PHE A 160 9.50 29.83 3.69
N ASN A 161 9.28 28.66 3.07
CA ASN A 161 8.19 28.42 2.14
C ASN A 161 7.15 27.51 2.80
N PHE A 162 5.88 27.77 2.56
CA PHE A 162 4.75 27.08 3.19
C PHE A 162 4.05 26.20 2.17
N LEU A 163 3.50 25.08 2.63
CA LEU A 163 2.79 24.13 1.76
C LEU A 163 1.65 24.87 1.05
N HIS A 164 1.65 24.78 -0.28
CA HIS A 164 0.67 25.45 -1.12
C HIS A 164 -0.13 24.46 -1.96
N HIS A 165 0.50 23.37 -2.39
CA HIS A 165 -0.13 22.34 -3.22
C HIS A 165 0.53 21.00 -2.94
N MET A 166 -0.25 19.91 -2.89
CA MET A 166 0.28 18.55 -2.89
C MET A 166 -0.51 17.66 -3.83
N GLU A 167 0.20 16.75 -4.48
CA GLU A 167 -0.37 15.75 -5.38
C GLU A 167 0.28 14.40 -5.09
N SER A 168 -0.56 13.38 -4.98
CA SER A 168 -0.15 12.01 -4.70
C SER A 168 -1.01 11.04 -5.48
N THR A 169 -0.38 10.29 -6.38
CA THR A 169 -0.97 9.19 -7.12
C THR A 169 -0.12 7.94 -6.93
N PHE A 170 -0.70 6.95 -6.25
CA PHE A 170 -0.09 5.64 -5.99
C PHE A 170 -0.98 4.56 -6.57
N MET A 171 -0.38 3.59 -7.24
CA MET A 171 -1.07 2.46 -7.83
C MET A 171 -0.59 1.18 -7.17
N PHE A 172 -1.53 0.32 -6.82
CA PHE A 172 -1.28 -0.89 -6.07
C PHE A 172 -1.78 -2.10 -6.83
N CYS A 173 -1.04 -3.20 -6.70
CA CYS A 173 -1.51 -4.53 -7.05
C CYS A 173 -1.44 -5.42 -5.83
N THR A 174 -2.59 -5.93 -5.43
CA THR A 174 -2.74 -6.83 -4.28
C THR A 174 -3.04 -8.22 -4.80
N ILE A 175 -2.25 -9.20 -4.36
CA ILE A 175 -2.26 -10.57 -4.87
C ILE A 175 -2.50 -11.52 -3.71
N LEU A 176 -3.59 -12.28 -3.76
CA LEU A 176 -3.81 -13.43 -2.89
C LEU A 176 -2.95 -14.60 -3.38
N ALA A 177 -2.06 -15.10 -2.53
CA ALA A 177 -1.12 -16.16 -2.86
C ALA A 177 -1.15 -17.31 -1.83
N ALA A 178 -0.82 -18.50 -2.31
CA ALA A 178 -0.50 -19.66 -1.47
C ALA A 178 0.95 -20.09 -1.69
N GLN A 179 1.61 -20.55 -0.63
CA GLN A 179 2.95 -21.14 -0.69
C GLN A 179 2.89 -22.58 -0.19
N GLU A 180 3.33 -23.50 -1.05
CA GLU A 180 3.50 -24.90 -0.72
C GLU A 180 4.60 -25.11 0.34
N PRO A 181 4.60 -26.26 1.02
CA PRO A 181 5.68 -26.67 1.92
C PRO A 181 7.07 -26.64 1.25
N GLY A 182 7.13 -26.94 -0.05
CA GLY A 182 8.35 -26.89 -0.86
C GLY A 182 8.77 -25.49 -1.31
N GLY A 183 8.08 -24.44 -0.85
CA GLY A 183 8.39 -23.04 -1.17
C GLY A 183 7.80 -22.52 -2.47
N ARG A 184 7.14 -23.37 -3.27
CA ARG A 184 6.48 -22.98 -4.53
C ARG A 184 5.28 -22.09 -4.27
N PHE A 185 5.17 -20.99 -5.02
CA PHE A 185 4.05 -20.06 -4.96
C PHE A 185 2.97 -20.37 -5.99
N HIS A 186 1.73 -20.10 -5.59
CA HIS A 186 0.53 -20.10 -6.42
C HIS A 186 -0.17 -18.75 -6.28
N PHE A 187 -0.25 -17.98 -7.37
CA PHE A 187 -1.03 -16.75 -7.39
C PHE A 187 -2.47 -17.09 -7.69
N LEU A 188 -3.34 -16.84 -6.72
CA LEU A 188 -4.71 -17.33 -6.76
C LEU A 188 -5.63 -16.27 -7.39
N LYS A 189 -5.60 -15.06 -6.84
CA LYS A 189 -6.36 -13.90 -7.30
C LYS A 189 -5.54 -12.63 -7.16
N HIS A 190 -5.86 -11.60 -7.93
CA HIS A 190 -5.35 -10.26 -7.72
C HIS A 190 -6.39 -9.20 -8.07
N PHE A 191 -6.19 -7.99 -7.56
CA PHE A 191 -6.93 -6.80 -7.94
C PHE A 191 -6.00 -5.59 -7.95
N TYR A 192 -6.44 -4.55 -8.65
CA TYR A 192 -5.73 -3.28 -8.71
C TYR A 192 -6.54 -2.21 -8.01
N TRP A 193 -5.83 -1.28 -7.39
CA TRP A 193 -6.44 -0.11 -6.80
C TRP A 193 -5.45 1.05 -6.77
N ASN A 194 -5.94 2.27 -6.59
CA ASN A 194 -5.08 3.43 -6.54
C ASN A 194 -5.59 4.48 -5.56
N LEU A 195 -4.64 5.21 -4.97
CA LEU A 195 -4.89 6.45 -4.26
C LEU A 195 -4.65 7.60 -5.26
N ASP A 196 -5.61 8.50 -5.38
CA ASP A 196 -5.46 9.75 -6.14
C ASP A 196 -5.90 10.94 -5.30
N PHE A 197 -4.94 11.81 -4.99
CA PHE A 197 -5.16 12.99 -4.18
C PHE A 197 -4.49 14.21 -4.81
N GLU A 198 -5.22 15.32 -4.85
CA GLU A 198 -4.71 16.63 -5.22
C GLU A 198 -5.42 17.71 -4.38
N GLY A 199 -4.63 18.53 -3.69
CA GLY A 199 -5.15 19.53 -2.77
C GLY A 199 -4.28 20.78 -2.68
N PHE A 200 -4.94 21.91 -2.48
CA PHE A 200 -4.33 23.23 -2.32
C PHE A 200 -4.53 23.73 -0.90
N PHE A 201 -3.57 24.54 -0.47
CA PHE A 201 -3.46 25.01 0.89
C PHE A 201 -3.19 26.50 0.93
N ASP A 202 -3.87 27.16 1.88
CA ASP A 202 -3.68 28.56 2.18
C ASP A 202 -3.07 28.71 3.59
N GLN A 203 -2.43 29.83 3.81
CA GLN A 203 -1.92 30.23 5.11
C GLN A 203 -2.86 31.28 5.72
N ASP A 204 -3.31 31.06 6.95
CA ASP A 204 -4.06 32.08 7.67
C ASP A 204 -3.14 33.18 8.26
N LEU A 205 -3.74 34.22 8.84
CA LEU A 205 -3.01 35.35 9.43
C LEU A 205 -2.04 34.95 10.55
N THR A 206 -2.26 33.80 11.21
CA THR A 206 -1.38 33.26 12.27
C THR A 206 -0.23 32.43 11.71
N GLY A 207 -0.21 32.21 10.40
CA GLY A 207 0.78 31.38 9.74
C GLY A 207 0.41 29.89 9.66
N ARG A 208 -0.79 29.51 10.10
CA ARG A 208 -1.25 28.12 10.07
C ARG A 208 -1.73 27.74 8.67
N ILE A 209 -1.29 26.57 8.21
CA ILE A 209 -1.75 25.98 6.96
C ILE A 209 -3.16 25.42 7.12
N ARG A 210 -4.02 25.71 6.14
CA ARG A 210 -5.39 25.20 6.03
C ARG A 210 -5.62 24.65 4.63
N LEU A 211 -6.34 23.52 4.54
CA LEU A 211 -6.79 22.99 3.26
C LEU A 211 -7.82 23.97 2.67
N SER A 212 -7.51 24.55 1.51
CA SER A 212 -8.36 25.55 0.87
C SER A 212 -9.21 24.95 -0.26
N ARG A 213 -8.64 24.00 -1.00
CA ARG A 213 -9.33 23.33 -2.11
C ARG A 213 -8.88 21.89 -2.27
N VAL A 214 -9.82 21.00 -2.57
CA VAL A 214 -9.55 19.61 -2.99
C VAL A 214 -9.97 19.48 -4.45
N VAL A 215 -9.06 19.02 -5.30
CA VAL A 215 -9.34 18.76 -6.72
C VAL A 215 -9.68 17.29 -6.92
N ARG A 216 -8.85 16.40 -6.35
CA ARG A 216 -9.03 14.95 -6.39
C ARG A 216 -8.84 14.38 -4.99
N ARG A 217 -9.69 13.42 -4.61
CA ARG A 217 -9.62 12.73 -3.32
C ARG A 217 -10.37 11.42 -3.43
N GLY A 218 -9.64 10.34 -3.65
CA GLY A 218 -10.28 9.04 -3.78
C GLY A 218 -9.31 7.88 -3.65
N VAL A 219 -9.89 6.77 -3.24
CA VAL A 219 -9.33 5.45 -3.49
C VAL A 219 -10.23 4.80 -4.52
N ASN A 220 -9.64 4.35 -5.63
CA ASN A 220 -10.37 3.69 -6.70
C ASN A 220 -9.99 2.21 -6.72
N LEU A 221 -10.97 1.32 -6.54
CA LEU A 221 -10.83 -0.10 -6.79
C LEU A 221 -11.14 -0.37 -8.28
N GLN A 222 -10.24 -1.05 -8.98
CA GLN A 222 -10.56 -1.56 -10.30
C GLN A 222 -11.51 -2.76 -10.11
N GLY A 223 -12.74 -2.65 -10.63
CA GLY A 223 -13.87 -3.49 -10.20
C GLY A 223 -13.79 -4.99 -10.49
N ALA A 224 -12.72 -5.48 -11.12
CA ALA A 224 -12.54 -6.89 -11.43
C ALA A 224 -11.52 -7.55 -10.50
N LEU A 225 -11.90 -8.69 -9.93
CA LEU A 225 -10.95 -9.67 -9.42
C LEU A 225 -10.45 -10.53 -10.58
N HIS A 226 -9.15 -10.68 -10.69
CA HIS A 226 -8.50 -11.44 -11.73
C HIS A 226 -7.90 -12.72 -11.15
N SER A 227 -7.92 -13.82 -11.89
CA SER A 227 -7.24 -15.06 -11.49
C SER A 227 -5.77 -15.05 -11.91
N GLY A 228 -4.91 -15.70 -11.11
CA GLY A 228 -3.50 -15.87 -11.44
C GLY A 228 -2.64 -14.65 -11.12
N ALA A 229 -1.45 -14.63 -11.74
CA ALA A 229 -0.50 -13.53 -11.64
C ALA A 229 -1.07 -12.21 -12.21
N PRO A 230 -0.62 -11.05 -11.72
CA PRO A 230 -0.83 -9.75 -12.35
C PRO A 230 -0.56 -9.77 -13.86
N ARG A 231 -1.35 -8.99 -14.60
CA ARG A 231 -1.22 -8.83 -16.06
C ARG A 231 -0.68 -7.48 -16.47
N ASP A 232 -0.77 -6.50 -15.57
CA ASP A 232 -0.20 -5.18 -15.80
C ASP A 232 1.35 -5.29 -15.83
N PRO A 233 2.02 -4.83 -16.91
CA PRO A 233 3.46 -4.94 -17.08
C PRO A 233 4.29 -4.29 -15.96
N ARG A 234 3.72 -3.36 -15.18
CA ARG A 234 4.39 -2.74 -14.04
C ARG A 234 4.60 -3.71 -12.89
N PHE A 235 3.69 -4.67 -12.72
CA PHE A 235 3.65 -5.61 -11.61
C PHE A 235 4.00 -7.05 -12.04
N HIS A 236 3.70 -7.41 -13.29
CA HIS A 236 3.90 -8.75 -13.82
C HIS A 236 5.37 -9.19 -13.75
N GLY A 237 5.61 -10.39 -13.20
CA GLY A 237 6.95 -10.97 -13.04
C GLY A 237 7.76 -10.37 -11.88
N ARG A 238 7.17 -9.50 -11.07
CA ARG A 238 7.80 -8.85 -9.91
C ARG A 238 7.21 -9.32 -8.57
N GLU A 239 6.26 -10.25 -8.62
CA GLU A 239 5.46 -10.71 -7.47
C GLU A 239 6.29 -11.37 -6.38
N LEU A 240 7.47 -11.91 -6.71
CA LEU A 240 8.41 -12.57 -5.79
C LEU A 240 9.78 -11.90 -5.78
N ASP A 241 9.93 -10.74 -6.43
CA ASP A 241 11.21 -10.05 -6.50
C ASP A 241 11.56 -9.45 -5.13
N GLN A 242 12.51 -10.08 -4.44
CA GLN A 242 13.01 -9.66 -3.12
C GLN A 242 14.05 -8.53 -3.22
N SER A 243 14.50 -8.16 -4.43
CA SER A 243 15.38 -6.99 -4.62
C SER A 243 14.61 -5.66 -4.60
N LEU A 244 13.28 -5.72 -4.70
CA LEU A 244 12.43 -4.55 -4.55
C LEU A 244 12.56 -3.96 -3.15
N ARG A 245 12.65 -2.64 -3.09
CA ARG A 245 12.68 -1.89 -1.83
C ARG A 245 11.31 -1.92 -1.16
N ILE A 246 11.27 -1.80 0.17
CA ILE A 246 10.03 -1.71 0.95
C ILE A 246 9.57 -0.24 1.04
N ALA A 247 8.30 0.03 0.72
CA ALA A 247 7.68 1.37 0.65
C ALA A 247 7.79 2.16 1.97
N ASN A 248 7.71 1.47 3.11
CA ASN A 248 7.79 2.05 4.46
C ASN A 248 9.23 2.42 4.88
N ASN A 249 10.26 1.85 4.23
CA ASN A 249 11.68 2.11 4.58
C ASN A 249 12.27 3.35 3.91
N PHE A 250 11.46 4.10 3.17
CA PHE A 250 11.92 5.36 2.61
C PHE A 250 11.77 6.47 3.64
N GLY A 251 12.82 6.65 4.42
CA GLY A 251 13.04 7.92 5.10
C GLY A 251 13.04 9.08 4.10
N THR A 252 12.85 10.29 4.60
CA THR A 252 12.92 11.60 3.91
C THR A 252 14.23 11.87 3.11
N ARG A 253 15.11 10.88 2.93
CA ARG A 253 16.42 10.99 2.29
C ARG A 253 16.38 11.05 0.75
N ASP A 254 15.33 10.55 0.10
CA ASP A 254 15.16 10.63 -1.36
C ASP A 254 14.29 11.83 -1.79
N VAL A 255 14.23 12.88 -0.97
CA VAL A 255 13.55 14.13 -1.33
C VAL A 255 14.52 14.98 -2.15
N PHE A 256 14.31 15.03 -3.45
CA PHE A 256 14.96 16.02 -4.30
C PHE A 256 14.22 17.35 -4.11
N SER A 257 14.80 18.25 -3.31
CA SER A 257 14.37 19.65 -3.31
C SER A 257 15.04 20.37 -4.47
N ARG A 258 14.23 20.84 -5.42
CA ARG A 258 14.70 21.77 -6.44
C ARG A 258 14.09 23.13 -6.12
N THR A 259 14.93 24.06 -5.70
CA THR A 259 14.53 25.46 -5.60
C THR A 259 14.34 25.99 -7.02
N TRP A 260 13.20 26.65 -7.26
CA TRP A 260 12.96 27.35 -8.52
C TRP A 260 12.94 28.85 -8.24
N ASP A 261 13.93 29.55 -8.78
CA ASP A 261 14.15 30.99 -8.61
C ASP A 261 13.47 31.84 -9.68
N GLY A 262 12.47 31.29 -10.38
CA GLY A 262 11.74 32.06 -11.38
C GLY A 262 10.67 32.97 -10.76
N PRO A 263 10.18 33.97 -11.52
CA PRO A 263 9.19 34.91 -11.04
C PRO A 263 7.89 34.17 -10.65
N ALA A 264 7.34 34.53 -9.48
CA ALA A 264 6.05 34.00 -9.04
C ALA A 264 4.97 34.37 -10.06
N ALA A 265 4.40 33.36 -10.73
CA ALA A 265 3.19 33.50 -11.53
C ALA A 265 1.96 33.71 -10.63
#